data_AF-A0A949QA82-F1
#
_entry.id   AF-A0A949QA82-F1
#
_cell.length_a   1.000
_cell.length_b   1.000
_cell.length_c   1.000
_cell.angle_alpha   90.00
_cell.angle_beta   90.00
_cell.angle_gamma   90.00
#
_symmetry.space_group_name_H-M   'P 1'
#
loop_
_entity.id
_entity.type
_entity.pdbx_description
1 polymer ?
#
loop_
_entity_poly.entity_id
_entity_poly.type
_entity_poly.pdbx_seq_one_letter_code
_entity_poly.pdbx_strand_id
1 'polypeptide(L)'
;MHFLDVKTDYAFKRVFGSEGSKPLLIGFLNAMLDYRGEYAIVDLSIVDPYQIPMLKGMKDTFVDVKAILANRKQLIIEMQVLNVPGFEKRILH
;
A
#
# COMPACT_ATOMS: atom_id res chain seq x y z
N MET A 1 -4.30 -25.72 -2.60
CA MET A 1 -4.28 -24.62 -1.62
C MET A 1 -4.77 -23.36 -2.33
N HIS A 2 -5.75 -22.64 -1.77
CA HIS A 2 -6.18 -21.35 -2.29
C HIS A 2 -5.42 -20.25 -1.56
N PHE A 3 -4.66 -19.44 -2.31
CA PHE A 3 -3.95 -18.28 -1.78
C PHE A 3 -4.78 -17.03 -1.93
N LEU A 4 -4.60 -16.10 -1.01
CA LEU A 4 -5.24 -14.80 -1.05
C LEU A 4 -4.41 -13.86 -1.96
N ASP A 5 -5.02 -13.33 -3.02
CA ASP A 5 -4.34 -12.35 -3.88
C ASP A 5 -4.39 -10.95 -3.24
N VAL A 6 -3.29 -10.56 -2.59
CA VAL A 6 -3.11 -9.27 -1.91
C VAL A 6 -3.21 -8.05 -2.85
N LYS A 7 -3.24 -8.24 -4.17
CA LYS A 7 -3.55 -7.17 -5.13
C LYS A 7 -5.04 -6.83 -5.16
N THR A 8 -5.90 -7.60 -4.49
CA THR A 8 -7.31 -7.24 -4.32
C THR A 8 -7.51 -6.42 -3.06
N ASP A 9 -8.36 -5.40 -3.12
CA ASP A 9 -8.73 -4.56 -1.98
C ASP A 9 -9.17 -5.40 -0.76
N TYR A 10 -9.98 -6.44 -1.00
CA TYR A 10 -10.44 -7.35 0.05
C TYR A 10 -9.27 -8.06 0.74
N ALA A 11 -8.34 -8.61 -0.04
CA ALA A 11 -7.19 -9.32 0.50
C ALA A 11 -6.23 -8.40 1.24
N PHE A 12 -5.96 -7.24 0.66
CA PHE A 12 -5.08 -6.23 1.24
C PHE A 12 -5.62 -5.81 2.62
N LYS A 13 -6.90 -5.47 2.71
CA LYS A 13 -7.55 -5.12 3.98
C LYS A 13 -7.54 -6.28 4.97
N ARG A 14 -7.70 -7.53 4.49
CA ARG A 14 -7.62 -8.72 5.35
C ARG A 14 -6.23 -8.93 5.96
N VAL A 15 -5.17 -8.59 5.23
CA VAL A 15 -3.77 -8.80 5.66
C VAL A 15 -3.22 -7.59 6.42
N PHE A 16 -3.56 -6.37 6.00
CA PHE A 16 -2.96 -5.13 6.48
C PHE A 16 -3.94 -4.15 7.17
N GLY A 17 -5.25 -4.38 7.07
CA GLY A 17 -6.28 -3.43 7.52
C GLY A 17 -6.57 -3.43 9.03
N SER A 18 -5.81 -4.19 9.84
CA SER A 18 -5.93 -4.18 11.30
C SER A 18 -4.77 -3.44 11.97
N GLU A 19 -4.99 -2.87 13.17
CA GLU A 19 -3.91 -2.28 13.97
C GLU A 19 -2.79 -3.29 14.26
N GLY A 20 -3.14 -4.56 14.51
CA GLY A 20 -2.17 -5.64 14.74
C GLY A 20 -1.31 -5.98 13.52
N SER A 21 -1.76 -5.64 12.30
CA SER A 21 -1.01 -5.86 11.07
C SER A 21 -0.09 -4.70 10.68
N LYS A 22 -0.07 -3.62 11.47
CA LYS A 22 0.79 -2.45 11.23
C LYS A 22 2.29 -2.80 11.12
N PRO A 23 2.88 -3.64 12.01
CA PRO A 23 4.29 -4.03 11.86
C PRO A 23 4.56 -4.81 10.57
N LEU A 24 3.59 -5.60 10.09
CA LEU A 24 3.70 -6.32 8.81
C LEU A 24 3.73 -5.36 7.63
N LEU A 25 2.86 -4.34 7.64
CA LEU A 25 2.84 -3.33 6.57
C LEU A 25 4.14 -2.50 6.57
N ILE A 26 4.67 -2.13 7.75
CA ILE A 26 5.97 -1.45 7.88
C ILE A 26 7.08 -2.31 7.27
N GLY A 27 7.16 -3.59 7.66
CA GLY A 27 8.18 -4.50 7.14
C GLY A 27 8.09 -4.70 5.62
N PHE A 28 6.87 -4.87 5.11
CA PHE A 28 6.61 -4.99 3.67
C PHE A 28 7.07 -3.74 2.90
N LEU A 29 6.68 -2.55 3.35
CA LEU A 29 7.02 -1.30 2.67
C LEU A 29 8.52 -0.99 2.74
N ASN A 30 9.16 -1.20 3.90
CA ASN A 30 10.60 -1.03 4.03
C ASN A 30 11.37 -1.98 3.10
N ALA A 31 10.92 -3.22 2.94
CA ALA A 31 11.52 -4.18 2.02
C ALA A 31 11.30 -3.82 0.55
N MET A 32 10.09 -3.42 0.17
CA MET A 32 9.74 -3.06 -1.21
C MET A 32 10.42 -1.78 -1.69
N LEU A 33 10.58 -0.78 -0.82
CA LEU A 33 11.18 0.52 -1.14
C LEU A 33 12.68 0.58 -0.85
N ASP A 34 13.26 -0.51 -0.32
CA ASP A 34 14.63 -0.59 0.21
C ASP A 34 14.96 0.52 1.23
N TYR A 35 14.00 0.84 2.10
CA TYR A 35 14.15 1.87 3.13
C TYR A 35 14.87 1.30 4.35
N ARG A 36 16.03 1.90 4.67
CA ARG A 36 16.92 1.48 5.77
C ARG A 36 17.52 2.67 6.49
N GLY A 37 18.09 2.43 7.67
CA GLY A 37 18.76 3.45 8.48
C GLY A 37 17.84 4.62 8.78
N GLU A 38 18.29 5.84 8.50
CA GLU A 38 17.53 7.07 8.75
C GLU A 38 16.23 7.20 7.92
N TYR A 39 16.12 6.43 6.83
CA TYR A 39 14.95 6.40 5.97
C TYR A 39 14.00 5.24 6.27
N ALA A 40 14.31 4.38 7.24
CA ALA A 40 13.41 3.30 7.62
C ALA A 40 12.08 3.86 8.15
N ILE A 41 10.96 3.31 7.68
CA ILE A 41 9.63 3.57 8.23
C ILE A 41 9.60 2.96 9.64
N VAL A 42 9.30 3.79 10.64
CA VAL A 42 9.20 3.39 12.04
C VAL A 42 7.75 3.39 12.55
N ASP A 43 6.89 4.16 11.88
CA ASP A 43 5.47 4.23 12.20
C ASP A 43 4.65 4.54 10.95
N LEU A 44 3.39 4.12 10.93
CA LEU A 44 2.45 4.47 9.86
C LEU A 44 0.99 4.46 10.31
N SER A 45 0.14 5.15 9.57
CA SER A 45 -1.31 5.03 9.65
C SER A 45 -1.91 4.91 8.26
N ILE A 46 -2.93 4.05 8.13
CA ILE A 46 -3.72 3.96 6.91
C ILE A 46 -4.66 5.17 6.91
N VAL A 47 -4.56 5.99 5.87
CA VAL A 47 -5.50 7.08 5.66
C VAL A 47 -6.75 6.46 5.06
N ASP A 48 -7.86 6.69 5.73
CA ASP A 48 -9.11 5.99 5.54
C ASP A 48 -9.54 5.85 4.05
N PRO A 49 -9.75 4.62 3.53
CA PRO A 49 -10.21 4.37 2.15
C PRO A 49 -11.70 4.68 1.90
N TYR A 50 -12.44 5.26 2.85
CA TYR A 50 -13.91 5.43 2.79
C TYR A 50 -14.50 6.38 1.72
N GLN A 51 -13.79 6.68 0.63
CA GLN A 51 -14.34 7.47 -0.49
C GLN A 51 -14.39 6.75 -1.84
N ILE A 52 -14.86 5.50 -1.91
CA ILE A 52 -15.32 4.99 -3.22
C ILE A 52 -16.68 4.28 -3.09
N PRO A 53 -17.76 4.77 -3.75
CA PRO A 53 -19.03 4.07 -3.82
C PRO A 53 -18.86 2.70 -4.49
N MET A 54 -19.48 1.66 -3.95
CA MET A 54 -19.42 0.28 -4.46
C MET A 54 -20.16 0.16 -5.79
N LEU A 55 -19.52 0.56 -6.90
CA LEU A 55 -19.99 0.20 -8.24
C LEU A 55 -19.39 -1.14 -8.65
N LYS A 56 -20.27 -2.10 -8.96
CA LYS A 56 -19.91 -3.42 -9.50
C LYS A 56 -19.11 -3.25 -10.79
N GLY A 57 -17.82 -3.60 -10.78
CA GLY A 57 -17.03 -3.81 -12.01
C GLY A 57 -15.68 -3.09 -12.11
N MET A 58 -15.38 -2.15 -11.22
CA MET A 58 -14.10 -1.43 -11.24
C MET A 58 -13.76 -1.03 -9.82
N LYS A 59 -12.63 -1.50 -9.25
CA LYS A 59 -11.80 -0.70 -8.35
C LYS A 59 -10.38 -1.21 -8.41
N ASP A 60 -9.53 -0.48 -9.11
CA ASP A 60 -8.11 -0.44 -8.76
C ASP A 60 -8.02 -0.16 -7.26
N THR A 61 -7.19 -0.92 -6.55
CA THR A 61 -7.03 -0.75 -5.11
C THR A 61 -6.09 0.42 -4.89
N PHE A 62 -6.59 1.46 -4.22
CA PHE A 62 -5.82 2.63 -3.78
C PHE A 62 -5.74 2.58 -2.25
N VAL A 63 -4.54 2.44 -1.71
CA VAL A 63 -4.32 2.54 -0.26
C VAL A 63 -3.32 3.64 0.01
N ASP A 64 -3.78 4.66 0.73
CA ASP A 64 -2.95 5.78 1.14
C ASP A 64 -2.44 5.54 2.56
N VAL A 65 -1.13 5.61 2.72
CA VAL A 65 -0.45 5.38 4.00
C VAL A 65 0.35 6.61 4.35
N LYS A 66 0.10 7.18 5.54
CA LYS A 66 0.97 8.19 6.14
C LYS A 66 2.04 7.47 6.93
N ALA A 67 3.30 7.58 6.51
CA ALA A 67 4.43 6.97 7.16
C ALA A 67 5.32 8.01 7.85
N ILE A 68 5.92 7.63 8.97
CA ILE A 68 6.94 8.38 9.69
C ILE A 68 8.26 7.61 9.57
N LEU A 69 9.29 8.31 9.13
CA LEU A 69 10.65 7.78 9.01
C LEU A 69 11.43 7.94 10.32
N ALA A 70 12.52 7.17 10.46
CA ALA A 70 13.44 7.28 11.60
C ALA A 70 14.02 8.70 11.77
N ASN A 71 14.27 9.42 10.68
CA ASN A 71 14.67 10.83 10.70
C ASN A 71 13.52 11.84 11.00
N ARG A 72 12.35 11.34 11.43
CA ARG A 72 11.14 12.11 11.75
C ARG A 72 10.46 12.81 10.57
N LYS A 73 10.92 12.59 9.34
CA LYS A 73 10.18 13.05 8.15
C LYS A 73 8.92 12.23 7.98
N GLN A 74 7.90 12.88 7.42
CA GLN A 74 6.63 12.25 7.07
C GLN A 74 6.51 12.14 5.56
N LEU A 75 5.88 11.08 5.10
CA LEU A 75 5.57 10.87 3.69
C LEU A 75 4.23 10.18 3.52
N ILE A 76 3.63 10.38 2.36
CA ILE A 76 2.40 9.70 1.95
C ILE A 76 2.79 8.68 0.88
N ILE A 77 2.44 7.43 1.10
CA ILE A 77 2.62 6.33 0.15
C ILE A 77 1.25 6.00 -0.42
N GLU A 78 1.10 6.14 -1.72
CA GLU A 78 -0.09 5.68 -2.44
C GLU A 78 0.21 4.33 -3.09
N MET A 79 -0.50 3.28 -2.66
CA MET A 79 -0.38 1.96 -3.26
C MET A 79 -1.43 1.82 -4.36
N GLN A 80 -0.98 1.56 -5.59
CA GLN A 80 -1.86 1.38 -6.74
C GLN A 80 -1.71 -0.03 -7.32
N VAL A 81 -2.83 -0.72 -7.50
CA VAL A 81 -2.86 -1.98 -8.25
C VAL A 81 -3.18 -1.65 -9.69
N LEU A 82 -2.16 -1.67 -10.54
CA LEU A 82 -2.31 -1.45 -11.98
C LEU A 82 -2.96 -2.67 -12.63
N ASN A 83 -4.18 -2.49 -13.13
CA ASN A 83 -4.86 -3.52 -13.92
C ASN A 83 -4.85 -3.12 -15.41
N VAL A 84 -3.69 -3.15 -16.07
CA VAL A 84 -3.58 -2.69 -17.47
C VAL A 84 -2.68 -3.60 -18.34
N PRO A 85 -3.21 -4.23 -19.40
CA PRO A 85 -2.42 -4.65 -20.56
C PRO A 85 -1.89 -3.41 -21.29
N GLY A 86 -0.57 -3.26 -21.45
CA GLY A 86 0.05 -2.17 -22.23
C GLY A 86 0.74 -1.06 -21.42
N PHE A 87 1.11 -1.32 -20.17
CA PHE A 87 1.77 -0.35 -19.28
C PHE A 87 3.17 0.12 -19.73
N GLU A 88 3.83 -0.58 -20.67
CA GLU A 88 5.11 -0.14 -21.25
C GLU A 88 5.06 1.27 -21.86
N LYS A 89 3.87 1.77 -22.24
CA LYS A 89 3.73 3.07 -22.91
C LYS A 89 3.71 4.31 -22.00
N ARG A 90 3.75 4.16 -20.66
CA ARG A 90 3.70 5.31 -19.73
C ARG A 90 4.98 5.55 -18.95
N ILE A 91 5.99 4.69 -19.08
CA ILE A 91 7.33 4.99 -18.56
C ILE A 91 8.00 5.86 -19.62
N LEU A 92 8.04 7.17 -19.39
CA LEU A 92 8.90 8.07 -20.15
C LEU A 92 10.35 7.77 -19.74
N HIS A 93 11.16 7.39 -20.74
CA HIS A 93 12.61 7.28 -20.64
C HIS A 93 13.26 8.65 -20.42
#